data_AF-K8WF77-F1
#
_entry.id   AF-K8WF77-F1
#
_cell.length_a   1.000
_cell.length_b   1.000
_cell.length_c   1.000
_cell.angle_alpha   90.00
_cell.angle_beta   90.00
_cell.angle_gamma   90.00
#
_symmetry.space_group_name_H-M   'P 1'
#
loop_
_entity.id
_entity.type
_entity.pdbx_description
1 polymer ?
#
loop_
_entity_poly.entity_id
_entity_poly.type
_entity_poly.pdbx_seq_one_letter_code
_entity_poly.pdbx_strand_id
1 'polypeptide(L)'
;MNNKLILTAAVIFLITFQTLAQEIRDPFIPLTETSNEPILVNPSVIHKAPENPITEKIIKLISMNADDALQQLKQMGSSLLSNEGIASSHSATNSLIIKETKTRLDLIEEWLKQLDVPRQQVQITAHIISSSRTALQQLGLEWGMLSGSPSNGRYQRYNRYDGASGQFNFNLLRLGEGLLELKLNALEKANLLSIIASPRLMASHKHPASIQQGTEIPYVTSTEKKTHVQFKDAVLGMEVTPTISRGEQVELRLKISHNSPDTALTTSESHHLAINKQEIATSVTIRNNETLILGGIFQQKQEKTETGLPFLSDIPFLGKLFINSSEHIDRRVLVVFITPKLVNI
;
A
#
# COMPACT_ATOMS: atom_id res chain seq x y z
N MET A 1 30.57 30.57 -61.43
CA MET A 1 30.20 31.96 -61.07
C MET A 1 30.58 32.17 -59.62
N ASN A 2 31.52 33.05 -59.26
CA ASN A 2 31.48 34.52 -59.29
C ASN A 2 30.58 35.04 -58.14
N ASN A 3 31.02 35.91 -57.21
CA ASN A 3 32.21 36.78 -57.20
C ASN A 3 32.74 37.14 -55.79
N LYS A 4 34.08 37.27 -55.69
CA LYS A 4 34.90 38.32 -54.99
C LYS A 4 34.52 38.76 -53.54
N LEU A 5 35.41 38.52 -52.55
CA LEU A 5 36.44 39.45 -51.97
C LEU A 5 35.85 40.34 -50.83
N ILE A 6 36.43 40.55 -49.63
CA ILE A 6 37.76 41.11 -49.31
C ILE A 6 38.09 40.96 -47.78
N LEU A 7 39.37 40.71 -47.41
CA LEU A 7 40.00 40.87 -46.05
C LEU A 7 39.27 40.16 -44.85
N THR A 8 39.57 40.20 -43.53
CA THR A 8 40.72 40.45 -42.57
C THR A 8 40.31 39.82 -41.21
N ALA A 9 41.13 39.46 -40.20
CA ALA A 9 42.58 39.33 -39.95
C ALA A 9 42.80 38.37 -38.71
N ALA A 10 43.94 38.46 -38.01
CA ALA A 10 44.22 37.92 -36.65
C ALA A 10 43.84 36.44 -36.38
N VAL A 11 44.64 35.43 -36.77
CA VAL A 11 46.01 35.04 -36.32
C VAL A 11 46.06 34.39 -34.92
N ILE A 12 46.71 33.22 -34.87
CA ILE A 12 46.87 32.29 -33.72
C ILE A 12 48.40 32.01 -33.57
N PHE A 13 48.80 31.27 -32.52
CA PHE A 13 50.17 30.95 -32.06
C PHE A 13 50.89 32.09 -31.31
N LEU A 14 51.44 31.93 -30.09
CA LEU A 14 52.03 30.79 -29.34
C LEU A 14 53.49 30.47 -29.72
N ILE A 15 54.25 30.06 -28.69
CA ILE A 15 55.65 29.57 -28.67
C ILE A 15 56.69 30.63 -28.26
N THR A 16 57.70 30.14 -27.53
CA THR A 16 58.70 30.85 -26.71
C THR A 16 60.07 30.91 -27.40
N PHE A 17 60.94 31.84 -26.97
CA PHE A 17 62.18 31.49 -26.24
C PHE A 17 62.85 32.73 -25.63
N GLN A 18 63.79 32.51 -24.70
CA GLN A 18 64.63 33.56 -24.11
C GLN A 18 65.84 33.88 -24.98
N THR A 19 66.28 35.15 -24.99
CA THR A 19 67.67 35.53 -25.27
C THR A 19 68.12 36.58 -24.27
N LEU A 20 69.27 36.34 -23.64
CA LEU A 20 69.89 37.26 -22.69
C LEU A 20 70.77 38.27 -23.46
N ALA A 21 70.59 39.57 -23.24
CA ALA A 21 71.44 40.62 -23.77
C ALA A 21 71.99 41.47 -22.62
N GLN A 22 73.31 41.62 -22.54
CA GLN A 22 73.98 42.34 -21.46
C GLN A 22 74.01 43.85 -21.73
N GLU A 23 73.74 44.65 -20.69
CA GLU A 23 74.01 46.08 -20.72
C GLU A 23 75.52 46.37 -20.74
N ILE A 24 75.90 47.39 -21.51
CA ILE A 24 77.28 47.85 -21.61
C ILE A 24 77.59 48.71 -20.38
N ARG A 25 78.64 48.35 -19.61
CA ARG A 25 79.11 49.17 -18.48
C ARG A 25 80.08 50.25 -18.93
N ASP A 26 79.87 51.45 -18.43
CA ASP A 26 80.80 52.59 -18.53
C ASP A 26 82.00 52.37 -17.58
N PRO A 27 83.27 52.45 -18.06
CA PRO A 27 84.45 52.13 -17.25
C PRO A 27 84.96 53.27 -16.34
N PHE A 28 84.30 54.43 -16.26
CA PHE A 28 84.85 55.63 -15.58
C PHE A 28 84.23 56.02 -14.23
N ILE A 29 83.52 55.13 -13.54
CA ILE A 29 82.98 55.38 -12.19
C ILE A 29 83.81 54.67 -11.11
N PRO A 30 84.40 55.39 -10.12
CA PRO A 30 85.13 54.76 -9.02
C PRO A 30 84.19 54.06 -8.03
N LEU A 31 84.69 53.03 -7.36
CA LEU A 31 83.98 52.37 -6.26
C LEU A 31 84.02 53.26 -5.01
N THR A 32 82.88 53.87 -4.68
CA THR A 32 82.70 54.62 -3.42
C THR A 32 82.07 53.71 -2.37
N GLU A 33 82.71 53.57 -1.20
CA GLU A 33 82.18 52.76 -0.12
C GLU A 33 80.99 53.39 0.61
N THR A 34 80.21 52.52 1.24
CA THR A 34 78.96 52.73 1.98
C THR A 34 78.82 54.02 2.79
N SER A 35 77.71 54.73 2.57
CA SER A 35 77.02 55.51 3.61
C SER A 35 75.50 55.34 3.48
N ASN A 36 74.79 55.32 4.61
CA ASN A 36 73.33 55.12 4.66
C ASN A 36 72.59 56.46 4.48
N GLU A 37 71.47 56.44 3.76
CA GLU A 37 70.16 56.95 4.26
C GLU A 37 69.01 56.45 3.36
N PRO A 38 67.74 56.43 3.83
CA PRO A 38 66.71 55.54 3.28
C PRO A 38 65.89 56.10 2.11
N ILE A 39 65.46 55.21 1.22
CA ILE A 39 64.48 55.50 0.16
C ILE A 39 63.06 55.44 0.75
N LEU A 40 62.28 56.52 0.55
CA LEU A 40 60.85 56.55 0.85
C LEU A 40 60.06 55.72 -0.18
N VAL A 41 59.80 54.45 0.13
CA VAL A 41 58.89 53.60 -0.66
C VAL A 41 57.45 53.94 -0.29
N ASN A 42 56.72 54.55 -1.22
CA ASN A 42 55.27 54.74 -1.13
C ASN A 42 54.57 53.37 -1.15
N PRO A 43 53.88 52.93 -0.08
CA PRO A 43 53.29 51.60 -0.03
C PRO A 43 52.08 51.50 -0.97
N SER A 44 52.07 50.44 -1.79
CA SER A 44 51.01 50.11 -2.74
C SER A 44 49.61 50.24 -2.13
N VAL A 45 48.68 50.86 -2.85
CA VAL A 45 47.25 50.91 -2.45
C VAL A 45 46.63 49.53 -2.63
N ILE A 46 46.83 48.67 -1.63
CA ILE A 46 46.19 47.36 -1.54
C ILE A 46 44.68 47.59 -1.55
N HIS A 47 44.03 47.20 -2.65
CA HIS A 47 42.58 47.15 -2.72
C HIS A 47 42.12 45.99 -1.84
N LYS A 48 41.93 46.26 -0.54
CA LYS A 48 41.40 45.28 0.41
C LYS A 48 40.01 44.87 -0.09
N ALA A 49 39.88 43.63 -0.54
CA ALA A 49 38.59 43.05 -0.91
C ALA A 49 37.61 43.19 0.27
N PRO A 50 36.31 43.39 0.03
CA PRO A 50 35.34 43.60 1.09
C PRO A 50 35.36 42.43 2.08
N GLU A 51 35.81 42.74 3.30
CA GLU A 51 35.99 41.83 4.41
C GLU A 51 34.61 41.48 4.98
N ASN A 52 33.89 40.59 4.30
CA ASN A 52 32.55 40.15 4.67
C ASN A 52 32.62 39.37 5.99
N PRO A 53 32.13 39.90 7.13
CA PRO A 53 32.30 39.24 8.41
C PRO A 53 31.43 37.97 8.47
N ILE A 54 32.05 36.84 8.79
CA ILE A 54 31.34 35.60 9.11
C ILE A 54 30.47 35.87 10.34
N THR A 55 29.16 35.70 10.19
CA THR A 55 28.17 35.97 11.23
C THR A 55 27.54 34.67 11.69
N GLU A 56 27.31 34.51 12.99
CA GLU A 56 26.57 33.38 13.54
C GLU A 56 25.07 33.69 13.62
N LYS A 57 24.24 32.80 13.09
CA LYS A 57 22.78 32.93 13.07
C LYS A 57 22.15 31.60 13.47
N ILE A 58 21.21 31.66 14.41
CA ILE A 58 20.44 30.49 14.88
C ILE A 58 19.04 30.58 14.26
N ILE A 59 18.67 29.58 13.48
CA ILE A 59 17.37 29.49 12.80
C ILE A 59 16.58 28.34 13.45
N LYS A 60 15.38 28.61 13.94
CA LYS A 60 14.48 27.59 14.50
C LYS A 60 13.59 27.04 13.38
N LEU A 61 13.45 25.71 13.30
CA LEU A 61 12.62 25.04 12.31
C LEU A 61 11.31 24.56 12.95
N ILE A 62 10.21 24.63 12.21
CA ILE A 62 8.84 24.39 12.68
C ILE A 62 8.30 23.05 12.14
N SER A 63 8.53 22.77 10.86
CA SER A 63 7.93 21.63 10.13
C SER A 63 8.96 20.55 9.78
N MET A 64 10.23 20.92 9.67
CA MET A 64 11.35 20.06 9.29
C MET A 64 12.27 19.76 10.47
N ASN A 65 12.88 18.57 10.50
CA ASN A 65 13.90 18.21 11.49
C ASN A 65 15.24 18.89 11.14
N ALA A 66 15.92 19.47 12.14
CA ALA A 66 17.21 20.13 11.99
C ALA A 66 18.34 19.21 11.45
N ASP A 67 18.32 17.92 11.74
CA ASP A 67 19.29 16.96 11.23
C ASP A 67 19.05 16.63 9.75
N ASP A 68 17.78 16.51 9.32
CA ASP A 68 17.42 16.38 7.89
C ASP A 68 17.82 17.65 7.12
N ALA A 69 17.57 18.83 7.70
CA ALA A 69 17.90 20.12 7.10
C ALA A 69 19.41 20.30 6.94
N LEU A 70 20.19 19.90 7.96
CA LEU A 70 21.64 19.90 7.91
C LEU A 70 22.19 18.93 6.85
N GLN A 71 21.57 17.76 6.66
CA GLN A 71 21.95 16.82 5.60
C GLN A 71 21.71 17.41 4.20
N GLN A 72 20.55 18.03 3.96
CA GLN A 72 20.26 18.66 2.65
C GLN A 72 21.16 19.86 2.38
N LEU A 73 21.41 20.71 3.38
CA LEU A 73 22.32 21.86 3.26
C LEU A 73 23.77 21.41 2.98
N LYS A 74 24.22 20.29 3.58
CA LYS A 74 25.51 19.66 3.25
C LYS A 74 25.55 19.06 1.84
N GLN A 75 24.45 18.49 1.34
CA GLN A 75 24.36 18.00 -0.04
C GLN A 75 24.44 19.13 -1.08
N MET A 76 23.94 20.34 -0.76
CA MET A 76 24.05 21.52 -1.63
C MET A 76 25.44 22.19 -1.58
N GLY A 77 26.23 21.91 -0.54
CA GLY A 77 27.66 22.24 -0.46
C GLY A 77 27.97 23.70 -0.76
N SER A 78 28.90 23.92 -1.70
CA SER A 78 29.44 25.24 -2.08
C SER A 78 28.40 26.22 -2.63
N SER A 79 27.22 25.74 -3.06
CA SER A 79 26.12 26.56 -3.54
C SER A 79 25.47 27.40 -2.43
N LEU A 80 25.48 26.91 -1.18
CA LEU A 80 24.92 27.60 -0.01
C LEU A 80 25.99 27.95 1.03
N LEU A 81 26.87 27.02 1.39
CA LEU A 81 28.02 27.26 2.27
C LEU A 81 29.24 27.78 1.52
N SER A 82 30.00 28.69 2.13
CA SER A 82 31.36 29.05 1.72
C SER A 82 32.38 28.02 2.20
N ASN A 83 33.64 28.15 1.76
CA ASN A 83 34.74 27.28 2.22
C ASN A 83 35.06 27.44 3.72
N GLU A 84 34.63 28.54 4.34
CA GLU A 84 34.80 28.84 5.77
C GLU A 84 33.48 28.70 6.55
N GLY A 85 32.39 28.32 5.87
CA GLY A 85 31.05 28.21 6.43
C GLY A 85 30.88 26.96 7.29
N ILE A 86 30.40 27.14 8.52
CA ILE A 86 30.14 26.03 9.46
C ILE A 86 28.64 25.95 9.74
N ALA A 87 28.05 24.77 9.52
CA ALA A 87 26.67 24.48 9.90
C ALA A 87 26.59 23.28 10.86
N SER A 88 25.81 23.43 11.93
CA SER A 88 25.49 22.37 12.89
C SER A 88 24.00 22.39 13.26
N SER A 89 23.45 21.22 13.57
CA SER A 89 22.10 21.06 14.09
C SER A 89 22.12 21.01 15.61
N HIS A 90 21.04 21.45 16.24
CA HIS A 90 20.75 21.26 17.65
C HIS A 90 19.37 20.64 17.80
N SER A 91 19.33 19.31 17.85
CA SER A 91 18.11 18.50 17.82
C SER A 91 17.15 18.82 18.98
N ALA A 92 17.69 19.08 20.19
CA ALA A 92 16.88 19.36 21.39
C ALA A 92 16.03 20.66 21.31
N THR A 93 16.38 21.60 20.42
CA THR A 93 15.57 22.82 20.15
C THR A 93 15.12 22.92 18.69
N ASN A 94 15.23 21.83 17.93
CA ASN A 94 15.01 21.77 16.48
C ASN A 94 15.57 23.00 15.73
N SER A 95 16.83 23.34 16.01
CA SER A 95 17.46 24.58 15.52
C SER A 95 18.69 24.28 14.68
N LEU A 96 18.90 25.09 13.64
CA LEU A 96 20.08 25.06 12.79
C LEU A 96 20.97 26.27 13.14
N ILE A 97 22.23 26.01 13.46
CA ILE A 97 23.23 27.02 13.79
C ILE A 97 24.17 27.14 12.59
N ILE A 98 24.25 28.32 12.00
CA ILE A 98 25.06 28.59 10.81
C ILE A 98 26.01 29.75 11.10
N LYS A 99 27.29 29.56 10.80
CA LYS A 99 28.33 30.60 10.78
C LYS A 99 28.75 30.81 9.34
N GLU A 100 28.35 31.94 8.75
CA GLU A 100 28.51 32.21 7.31
C GLU A 100 28.45 33.72 7.03
N THR A 101 28.92 34.16 5.86
CA THR A 101 28.78 35.53 5.36
C THR A 101 27.32 35.94 5.21
N LYS A 102 27.01 37.22 5.49
CA LYS A 102 25.64 37.75 5.50
C LYS A 102 24.84 37.42 4.22
N THR A 103 25.43 37.64 3.05
CA THR A 103 24.78 37.40 1.74
C THR A 103 24.34 35.94 1.56
N ARG A 104 25.13 34.97 2.06
CA ARG A 104 24.78 33.54 2.02
C ARG A 104 23.78 33.17 3.12
N LEU A 105 23.85 33.78 4.31
CA LEU A 105 22.83 33.61 5.36
C LEU A 105 21.42 34.06 4.90
N ASP A 106 21.34 35.13 4.11
CA ASP A 106 20.07 35.64 3.58
C ASP A 106 19.49 34.68 2.50
N LEU A 107 20.34 34.12 1.62
CA LEU A 107 19.96 33.05 0.67
C LEU A 107 19.53 31.76 1.37
N ILE A 108 20.22 31.34 2.43
CA ILE A 108 19.84 30.15 3.21
C ILE A 108 18.51 30.38 3.93
N GLU A 109 18.22 31.59 4.42
CA GLU A 109 16.91 31.90 5.01
C GLU A 109 15.78 31.86 3.96
N GLU A 110 16.00 32.36 2.74
CA GLU A 110 15.02 32.25 1.65
C GLU A 110 14.78 30.80 1.23
N TRP A 111 15.83 29.99 1.12
CA TRP A 111 15.73 28.56 0.86
C TRP A 111 14.97 27.81 1.97
N LEU A 112 15.29 28.06 3.24
CA LEU A 112 14.59 27.45 4.38
C LEU A 112 13.11 27.83 4.44
N LYS A 113 12.74 29.08 4.08
CA LYS A 113 11.33 29.50 3.97
C LYS A 113 10.52 28.71 2.93
N GLN A 114 11.17 28.20 1.88
CA GLN A 114 10.51 27.35 0.88
C GLN A 114 10.45 25.87 1.32
N LEU A 115 11.30 25.46 2.27
CA LEU A 115 11.48 24.07 2.67
C LEU A 115 10.74 23.71 3.98
N ASP A 116 10.71 24.61 4.96
CA ASP A 116 10.13 24.39 6.30
C ASP A 116 8.58 24.54 6.34
N VAL A 117 7.92 24.15 5.24
CA VAL A 117 6.45 24.17 5.10
C VAL A 117 5.81 22.93 5.73
N PRO A 118 4.60 23.04 6.32
CA PRO A 118 3.93 21.90 6.93
C PRO A 118 3.63 20.81 5.89
N ARG A 119 3.93 19.55 6.26
CA ARG A 119 3.68 18.40 5.38
C ARG A 119 2.18 18.18 5.21
N GLN A 120 1.67 18.34 4.00
CA GLN A 120 0.27 18.06 3.66
C GLN A 120 -0.14 16.64 4.11
N GLN A 121 -1.33 16.54 4.70
CA GLN A 121 -1.92 15.29 5.13
C GLN A 121 -3.15 14.95 4.30
N VAL A 122 -3.45 13.65 4.22
CA VAL A 122 -4.67 13.14 3.61
C VAL A 122 -5.33 12.15 4.56
N GLN A 123 -6.64 12.31 4.75
CA GLN A 123 -7.49 11.28 5.34
C GLN A 123 -7.91 10.32 4.23
N ILE A 124 -7.52 9.05 4.33
CA ILE A 124 -7.99 7.99 3.45
C ILE A 124 -9.16 7.29 4.12
N THR A 125 -10.30 7.21 3.42
CA THR A 125 -11.46 6.40 3.79
C THR A 125 -11.65 5.31 2.75
N ALA A 126 -11.68 4.05 3.17
CA ALA A 126 -12.14 2.96 2.30
C ALA A 126 -13.56 2.53 2.71
N HIS A 127 -14.32 2.02 1.76
CA HIS A 127 -15.54 1.26 2.02
C HIS A 127 -15.40 -0.11 1.36
N ILE A 128 -15.47 -1.16 2.16
CA ILE A 128 -15.32 -2.56 1.73
C ILE A 128 -16.69 -3.20 1.93
N ILE A 129 -17.34 -3.56 0.81
CA ILE A 129 -18.65 -4.21 0.82
C ILE A 129 -18.43 -5.66 0.39
N SER A 130 -18.70 -6.59 1.31
CA SER A 130 -18.65 -8.03 1.04
C SER A 130 -20.05 -8.61 1.23
N SER A 131 -20.52 -9.42 0.29
CA SER A 131 -21.81 -10.10 0.37
C SER A 131 -21.68 -11.54 -0.09
N SER A 132 -22.23 -12.45 0.70
CA SER A 132 -22.29 -13.89 0.43
C SER A 132 -23.74 -14.33 0.51
N ARG A 133 -24.26 -14.91 -0.58
CA ARG A 133 -25.60 -15.49 -0.64
C ARG A 133 -25.47 -16.96 -1.00
N THR A 134 -25.88 -17.85 -0.10
CA THR A 134 -26.11 -19.25 -0.43
C THR A 134 -27.60 -19.52 -0.56
N ALA A 135 -27.98 -20.27 -1.59
CA ALA A 135 -29.35 -20.75 -1.80
C ALA A 135 -29.31 -22.25 -2.08
N LEU A 136 -30.20 -22.98 -1.43
CA LEU A 136 -30.44 -24.41 -1.64
C LEU A 136 -31.90 -24.59 -2.00
N GLN A 137 -32.17 -25.21 -3.15
CA GLN A 137 -33.49 -25.66 -3.56
C GLN A 137 -33.45 -27.18 -3.76
N GLN A 138 -34.35 -27.90 -3.13
CA GLN A 138 -34.49 -29.36 -3.25
C GLN A 138 -35.95 -29.71 -3.53
N LEU A 139 -36.19 -30.47 -4.59
CA LEU A 139 -37.50 -31.01 -4.93
C LEU A 139 -37.34 -32.42 -5.47
N GLY A 140 -38.01 -33.39 -4.85
CA GLY A 140 -37.91 -34.78 -5.26
C GLY A 140 -38.83 -35.73 -4.50
N LEU A 141 -39.08 -36.89 -5.11
CA LEU A 141 -39.80 -38.01 -4.48
C LEU A 141 -38.86 -39.20 -4.34
N GLU A 142 -38.64 -39.62 -3.11
CA GLU A 142 -37.96 -40.86 -2.76
C GLU A 142 -38.99 -41.96 -2.50
N TRP A 143 -38.69 -43.18 -2.92
CA TRP A 143 -39.56 -44.34 -2.77
C TRP A 143 -38.74 -45.51 -2.20
N GLY A 144 -39.27 -46.21 -1.21
CA GLY A 144 -38.55 -47.33 -0.58
C GLY A 144 -39.49 -48.36 0.04
N MET A 145 -39.00 -49.60 0.17
CA MET A 145 -39.66 -50.63 0.97
C MET A 145 -38.88 -50.84 2.27
N LEU A 146 -39.46 -50.42 3.39
CA LEU A 146 -38.90 -50.66 4.71
C LEU A 146 -39.14 -52.12 5.10
N SER A 147 -38.08 -52.94 5.15
CA SER A 147 -38.14 -54.35 5.51
C SER A 147 -37.66 -54.61 6.94
N GLY A 148 -38.52 -55.21 7.77
CA GLY A 148 -38.18 -55.64 9.12
C GLY A 148 -39.38 -55.70 10.06
N SER A 149 -39.39 -56.68 10.97
CA SER A 149 -40.52 -56.88 11.89
C SER A 149 -40.72 -55.67 12.82
N PRO A 150 -41.90 -55.01 12.80
CA PRO A 150 -42.10 -53.72 13.44
C PRO A 150 -42.38 -53.84 14.95
N SER A 151 -41.32 -54.08 15.74
CA SER A 151 -41.38 -54.16 17.21
C SER A 151 -41.76 -52.85 17.92
N ASN A 152 -41.84 -51.74 17.18
CA ASN A 152 -42.26 -50.42 17.67
C ASN A 152 -43.59 -50.00 17.03
N GLY A 153 -44.60 -49.68 17.84
CA GLY A 153 -45.93 -49.19 17.40
C GLY A 153 -45.95 -47.83 16.66
N ARG A 154 -44.78 -47.33 16.23
CA ARG A 154 -44.63 -46.11 15.43
C ARG A 154 -44.99 -46.33 13.95
N TYR A 155 -44.92 -47.57 13.46
CA TYR A 155 -45.14 -47.93 12.05
C TYR A 155 -46.62 -48.16 11.65
N GLN A 156 -47.58 -48.03 12.59
CA GLN A 156 -49.01 -48.15 12.30
C GLN A 156 -49.68 -46.83 11.85
N ARG A 157 -48.90 -45.78 11.57
CA ARG A 157 -49.40 -44.46 11.15
C ARG A 157 -49.20 -44.26 9.66
N TYR A 158 -50.30 -44.14 8.91
CA TYR A 158 -50.28 -44.00 7.45
C TYR A 158 -49.63 -42.70 6.93
N ASN A 159 -49.47 -41.68 7.79
CA ASN A 159 -48.67 -40.49 7.49
C ASN A 159 -47.71 -40.23 8.66
N ARG A 160 -46.44 -39.95 8.36
CA ARG A 160 -45.43 -39.53 9.34
C ARG A 160 -44.86 -38.18 8.93
N TYR A 161 -45.26 -37.14 9.67
CA TYR A 161 -44.44 -35.94 9.74
C TYR A 161 -43.19 -36.28 10.57
N ASP A 162 -42.03 -36.30 9.92
CA ASP A 162 -40.75 -36.44 10.59
C ASP A 162 -40.14 -35.05 10.84
N GLY A 163 -39.25 -34.91 11.83
CA GLY A 163 -38.82 -33.60 12.34
C GLY A 163 -37.98 -32.75 11.38
N ALA A 164 -37.67 -33.24 10.18
CA ALA A 164 -36.84 -32.56 9.19
C ALA A 164 -37.65 -31.53 8.38
N SER A 165 -37.20 -30.27 8.37
CA SER A 165 -37.86 -29.21 7.61
C SER A 165 -37.85 -29.50 6.10
N GLY A 166 -39.03 -29.54 5.50
CA GLY A 166 -39.20 -29.80 4.07
C GLY A 166 -39.22 -31.28 3.68
N GLN A 167 -39.56 -32.19 4.60
CA GLN A 167 -39.77 -33.61 4.30
C GLN A 167 -41.16 -34.07 4.76
N PHE A 168 -41.87 -34.79 3.89
CA PHE A 168 -43.20 -35.36 4.16
C PHE A 168 -43.23 -36.84 3.78
N ASN A 169 -43.49 -37.71 4.76
CA ASN A 169 -43.45 -39.16 4.56
C ASN A 169 -44.85 -39.78 4.63
N PHE A 170 -45.20 -40.53 3.58
CA PHE A 170 -46.49 -41.15 3.34
C PHE A 170 -46.31 -42.66 3.27
N ASN A 171 -46.93 -43.40 4.18
CA ASN A 171 -46.87 -44.85 4.23
C ASN A 171 -48.04 -45.41 3.41
N LEU A 172 -47.75 -45.86 2.18
CA LEU A 172 -48.77 -46.12 1.17
C LEU A 172 -49.42 -47.49 1.30
N LEU A 173 -48.63 -48.55 1.45
CA LEU A 173 -49.11 -49.93 1.39
C LEU A 173 -48.20 -50.90 2.15
N ARG A 174 -48.78 -51.87 2.86
CA ARG A 174 -48.03 -52.97 3.47
C ARG A 174 -48.01 -54.18 2.54
N LEU A 175 -46.81 -54.70 2.26
CA LEU A 175 -46.57 -55.87 1.41
C LEU A 175 -45.84 -56.94 2.23
N GLY A 176 -46.62 -57.84 2.84
CA GLY A 176 -46.09 -58.86 3.77
C GLY A 176 -45.49 -58.25 5.04
N GLU A 177 -44.19 -58.43 5.23
CA GLU A 177 -43.40 -57.78 6.29
C GLU A 177 -42.85 -56.41 5.90
N GLY A 178 -42.92 -56.03 4.61
CA GLY A 178 -42.47 -54.74 4.11
C GLY A 178 -43.54 -53.65 4.16
N LEU A 179 -43.12 -52.39 4.31
CA LEU A 179 -43.95 -51.19 4.16
C LEU A 179 -43.42 -50.33 3.01
N LEU A 180 -44.27 -49.99 2.04
CA LEU A 180 -43.96 -49.05 0.97
C LEU A 180 -44.13 -47.61 1.47
N GLU A 181 -43.02 -46.86 1.51
CA GLU A 181 -42.95 -45.47 1.94
C GLU A 181 -42.62 -44.57 0.73
N LEU A 182 -43.35 -43.46 0.62
CA LEU A 182 -43.11 -42.35 -0.32
C LEU A 182 -42.70 -41.14 0.51
N LYS A 183 -41.55 -40.55 0.19
CA LYS A 183 -40.97 -39.39 0.87
C LYS A 183 -40.82 -38.22 -0.10
N LEU A 184 -41.61 -37.17 0.11
CA LEU A 184 -41.50 -35.92 -0.62
C LEU A 184 -40.47 -35.02 0.07
N ASN A 185 -39.37 -34.74 -0.61
CA ASN A 185 -38.46 -33.66 -0.27
C ASN A 185 -38.91 -32.38 -1.01
N ALA A 186 -39.16 -31.32 -0.26
CA ALA A 186 -39.51 -30.00 -0.78
C ALA A 186 -38.95 -28.93 0.17
N LEU A 187 -37.75 -28.42 -0.14
CA LEU A 187 -37.01 -27.46 0.68
C LEU A 187 -36.48 -26.31 -0.18
N GLU A 188 -36.85 -25.08 0.16
CA GLU A 188 -36.12 -23.88 -0.27
C GLU A 188 -35.50 -23.19 0.95
N LYS A 189 -34.21 -22.88 0.87
CA LYS A 189 -33.45 -22.22 1.93
C LYS A 189 -32.52 -21.18 1.29
N ALA A 190 -32.66 -19.92 1.68
CA ALA A 190 -31.72 -18.86 1.35
C ALA A 190 -31.04 -18.34 2.62
N ASN A 191 -29.74 -18.07 2.53
CA ASN A 191 -28.96 -17.35 3.53
C ASN A 191 -28.26 -16.17 2.86
N LEU A 192 -28.23 -15.01 3.52
CA LEU A 192 -27.60 -13.79 3.02
C LEU A 192 -26.80 -13.15 4.15
N LEU A 193 -25.48 -13.10 3.96
CA LEU A 193 -24.56 -12.36 4.80
C LEU A 193 -24.07 -11.13 4.02
N SER A 194 -24.19 -9.95 4.62
CA SER A 194 -23.66 -8.70 4.06
C SER A 194 -22.84 -7.97 5.12
N ILE A 195 -21.61 -7.62 4.77
CA ILE A 195 -20.62 -6.98 5.62
C ILE A 195 -20.22 -5.66 4.97
N ILE A 196 -20.30 -4.57 5.73
CA ILE A 196 -19.87 -3.24 5.32
C ILE A 196 -18.81 -2.79 6.32
N ALA A 197 -17.56 -2.75 5.87
CA ALA A 197 -16.44 -2.24 6.66
C ALA A 197 -16.00 -0.87 6.12
N SER A 198 -15.61 0.04 7.00
CA SER A 198 -15.22 1.42 6.62
C SER A 198 -13.97 1.91 7.37
N PRO A 199 -12.79 1.32 7.13
CA PRO A 199 -11.56 1.77 7.78
C PRO A 199 -11.18 3.17 7.30
N ARG A 200 -10.73 4.00 8.25
CA ARG A 200 -10.30 5.38 8.03
C ARG A 200 -8.97 5.60 8.73
N LEU A 201 -8.04 6.27 8.07
CA LEU A 201 -6.76 6.68 8.66
C LEU A 201 -6.29 8.01 8.07
N MET A 202 -5.36 8.68 8.75
CA MET A 202 -4.67 9.87 8.24
C MET A 202 -3.21 9.54 7.97
N ALA A 203 -2.68 10.07 6.87
CA ALA A 203 -1.30 9.85 6.45
C ALA A 203 -0.69 11.12 5.84
N SER A 204 0.57 11.39 6.16
CA SER A 204 1.35 12.50 5.62
C SER A 204 1.94 12.15 4.25
N HIS A 205 2.16 13.15 3.39
CA HIS A 205 2.82 12.98 2.09
C HIS A 205 4.09 12.08 2.18
N LYS A 206 4.13 11.01 1.39
CA LYS A 206 5.18 9.96 1.30
C LYS A 206 5.42 9.12 2.57
N HIS A 207 4.56 9.20 3.59
CA HIS A 207 4.72 8.40 4.80
C HIS A 207 3.73 7.23 4.82
N PRO A 208 4.17 5.98 5.04
CA PRO A 208 3.28 4.85 5.17
C PRO A 208 2.46 4.94 6.46
N ALA A 209 1.20 4.53 6.41
CA ALA A 209 0.33 4.37 7.56
C ALA A 209 -0.53 3.12 7.40
N SER A 210 -0.85 2.46 8.51
CA SER A 210 -1.67 1.25 8.51
C SER A 210 -2.71 1.25 9.63
N ILE A 211 -3.78 0.48 9.41
CA ILE A 211 -4.82 0.17 10.38
C ILE A 211 -5.20 -1.30 10.21
N GLN A 212 -5.32 -2.05 11.31
CA GLN A 212 -5.70 -3.46 11.31
C GLN A 212 -6.64 -3.76 12.49
N GLN A 213 -7.60 -4.65 12.29
CA GLN A 213 -8.55 -5.13 13.29
C GLN A 213 -8.93 -6.59 13.00
N GLY A 214 -8.88 -7.45 14.01
CA GLY A 214 -9.26 -8.85 13.87
C GLY A 214 -8.68 -9.72 14.98
N THR A 215 -8.32 -10.96 14.65
CA THR A 215 -7.85 -11.96 15.61
C THR A 215 -6.66 -12.76 15.09
N GLU A 216 -5.69 -13.04 15.96
CA GLU A 216 -4.62 -13.99 15.69
C GLU A 216 -5.08 -15.43 15.98
N ILE A 217 -4.89 -16.33 15.02
CA ILE A 217 -5.20 -17.75 15.16
C ILE A 217 -3.90 -18.53 15.41
N PRO A 218 -3.78 -19.30 16.51
CA PRO A 218 -2.61 -20.12 16.79
C PRO A 218 -2.60 -21.41 15.96
N TYR A 219 -1.54 -21.63 15.18
CA TYR A 219 -1.25 -22.89 14.51
C TYR A 219 -0.18 -23.64 15.29
N VAL A 220 -0.53 -24.81 15.80
CA VAL A 220 0.39 -25.69 16.53
C VAL A 220 1.06 -26.63 15.54
N THR A 221 2.39 -26.54 15.42
CA THR A 221 3.20 -27.49 14.65
C THR A 221 4.07 -28.31 15.60
N SER A 222 4.09 -29.63 15.41
CA SER A 222 4.92 -30.55 16.19
C SER A 222 6.08 -31.02 15.32
N THR A 223 7.30 -30.62 15.65
CA THR A 223 8.52 -31.08 14.97
C THR A 223 9.28 -32.01 15.91
N GLU A 224 8.99 -33.31 15.80
CA GLU A 224 9.57 -34.49 16.46
C GLU A 224 9.68 -34.49 18.00
N LYS A 225 10.24 -33.44 18.62
CA LYS A 225 10.34 -33.28 20.08
C LYS A 225 10.07 -31.84 20.58
N LYS A 226 9.59 -30.93 19.71
CA LYS A 226 9.20 -29.57 20.11
C LYS A 226 7.87 -29.16 19.49
N THR A 227 6.97 -28.69 20.34
CA THR A 227 5.75 -27.97 19.96
C THR A 227 6.10 -26.51 19.68
N HIS A 228 5.83 -26.03 18.48
CA HIS A 228 5.91 -24.62 18.13
C HIS A 228 4.49 -24.08 17.88
N VAL A 229 4.21 -22.87 18.35
CA VAL A 229 2.93 -22.19 18.13
C VAL A 229 3.21 -20.95 17.28
N GLN A 230 2.68 -20.94 16.07
CA GLN A 230 2.80 -19.82 15.13
C GLN A 230 1.42 -19.17 14.96
N PHE A 231 1.32 -17.89 15.30
CA PHE A 231 0.11 -17.11 15.09
C PHE A 231 -0.04 -16.70 13.61
N LYS A 232 -1.28 -16.54 13.14
CA LYS A 232 -1.64 -16.01 11.82
C LYS A 232 -2.83 -15.06 11.91
N ASP A 233 -2.74 -13.97 11.18
CA ASP A 233 -3.69 -12.86 11.28
C ASP A 233 -4.94 -13.10 10.42
N ALA A 234 -6.09 -13.27 11.07
CA ALA A 234 -7.39 -13.08 10.45
C ALA A 234 -7.86 -11.65 10.75
N VAL A 235 -7.34 -10.70 9.97
CA VAL A 235 -7.58 -9.26 10.13
C VAL A 235 -8.21 -8.62 8.89
N LEU A 236 -9.15 -7.72 9.14
CA LEU A 236 -9.46 -6.61 8.27
C LEU A 236 -8.36 -5.55 8.42
N GLY A 237 -7.85 -5.00 7.33
CA GLY A 237 -6.81 -3.99 7.39
C GLY A 237 -6.62 -3.18 6.11
N MET A 238 -5.97 -2.04 6.26
CA MET A 238 -5.53 -1.17 5.17
C MET A 238 -4.15 -0.59 5.52
N GLU A 239 -3.22 -0.73 4.59
CA GLU A 239 -1.91 -0.09 4.56
C GLU A 239 -1.87 0.84 3.34
N VAL A 240 -1.38 2.06 3.52
CA VAL A 240 -1.34 3.07 2.45
C VAL A 240 -0.11 3.95 2.55
N THR A 241 0.45 4.31 1.39
CA THR A 241 1.44 5.40 1.25
C THR A 241 0.91 6.41 0.24
N PRO A 242 0.58 7.65 0.64
CA PRO A 242 0.05 8.67 -0.26
C PRO A 242 1.16 9.56 -0.84
N THR A 243 1.11 9.82 -2.15
CA THR A 243 1.88 10.89 -2.80
C THR A 243 0.91 11.98 -3.24
N ILE A 244 0.86 13.08 -2.49
CA ILE A 244 0.03 14.25 -2.83
C ILE A 244 0.75 15.07 -3.91
N SER A 245 0.05 15.35 -5.01
CA SER A 245 0.50 16.16 -6.15
C SER A 245 -0.04 17.59 -6.08
N ARG A 246 0.63 18.53 -6.76
CA ARG A 246 0.26 19.96 -6.76
C ARG A 246 -1.11 20.27 -7.41
N GLY A 247 -1.68 19.33 -8.17
CA GLY A 247 -2.96 19.48 -8.88
C GLY A 247 -4.16 18.83 -8.17
N GLU A 248 -4.22 18.89 -6.83
CA GLU A 248 -5.24 18.25 -5.97
C GLU A 248 -5.44 16.73 -6.18
N GLN A 249 -4.48 16.07 -6.82
CA GLN A 249 -4.49 14.63 -7.03
C GLN A 249 -3.62 13.95 -5.98
N VAL A 250 -4.11 12.82 -5.47
CA VAL A 250 -3.38 11.94 -4.55
C VAL A 250 -3.18 10.62 -5.26
N GLU A 251 -1.92 10.26 -5.50
CA GLU A 251 -1.56 8.88 -5.80
C GLU A 251 -1.58 8.11 -4.47
N LEU A 252 -2.27 6.98 -4.43
CA LEU A 252 -2.35 6.09 -3.29
C LEU A 252 -1.78 4.73 -3.67
N ARG A 253 -0.63 4.36 -3.10
CA ARG A 253 -0.19 2.97 -3.07
C ARG A 253 -0.89 2.29 -1.90
N LEU A 254 -1.76 1.34 -2.20
CA LEU A 254 -2.71 0.73 -1.28
C LEU A 254 -2.49 -0.78 -1.18
N LYS A 255 -2.57 -1.31 0.03
CA LYS A 255 -2.79 -2.74 0.30
C LYS A 255 -3.96 -2.86 1.29
N ILE A 256 -5.04 -3.50 0.86
CA ILE A 256 -6.24 -3.73 1.66
C ILE A 256 -6.41 -5.23 1.85
N SER A 257 -6.65 -5.67 3.08
CA SER A 257 -6.87 -7.09 3.43
C SER A 257 -8.19 -7.25 4.17
N HIS A 258 -8.95 -8.28 3.81
CA HIS A 258 -10.13 -8.73 4.53
C HIS A 258 -10.01 -10.25 4.72
N ASN A 259 -9.26 -10.62 5.75
CA ASN A 259 -8.94 -12.01 6.06
C ASN A 259 -9.83 -12.47 7.22
N SER A 260 -10.71 -13.45 6.99
CA SER A 260 -11.63 -13.97 8.00
C SER A 260 -11.30 -15.41 8.38
N PRO A 261 -11.57 -15.85 9.63
CA PRO A 261 -11.59 -17.27 9.94
C PRO A 261 -12.62 -18.00 9.06
N ASP A 262 -12.34 -19.25 8.74
CA ASP A 262 -13.29 -20.20 8.16
C ASP A 262 -13.45 -21.38 9.13
N THR A 263 -14.35 -22.30 8.81
CA THR A 263 -14.53 -23.59 9.45
C THR A 263 -13.22 -24.40 9.57
N ALA A 264 -13.17 -25.28 10.57
CA ALA A 264 -12.03 -26.14 10.80
C ALA A 264 -11.98 -27.25 9.74
N LEU A 265 -10.87 -27.33 9.02
CA LEU A 265 -10.52 -28.48 8.20
C LEU A 265 -10.10 -29.61 9.15
N THR A 266 -10.98 -30.62 9.26
CA THR A 266 -10.76 -31.83 10.06
C THR A 266 -9.94 -32.84 9.27
N THR A 267 -8.62 -32.77 9.40
CA THR A 267 -7.75 -33.92 9.07
C THR A 267 -7.79 -34.89 10.25
N SER A 268 -7.62 -36.19 10.00
CA SER A 268 -7.87 -37.27 10.98
C SER A 268 -7.11 -37.18 12.31
N GLU A 269 -6.02 -36.40 12.37
CA GLU A 269 -5.21 -36.22 13.59
C GLU A 269 -5.08 -34.74 14.03
N SER A 270 -5.64 -33.78 13.28
CA SER A 270 -5.53 -32.36 13.61
C SER A 270 -6.69 -31.50 13.11
N HIS A 271 -7.17 -30.62 14.00
CA HIS A 271 -8.13 -29.57 13.67
C HIS A 271 -7.37 -28.30 13.26
N HIS A 272 -7.35 -27.97 11.97
CA HIS A 272 -6.75 -26.73 11.49
C HIS A 272 -7.82 -25.77 11.01
N LEU A 273 -7.86 -24.57 11.58
CA LEU A 273 -8.75 -23.51 11.09
C LEU A 273 -8.24 -23.04 9.73
N ALA A 274 -9.12 -22.94 8.72
CA ALA A 274 -8.79 -22.24 7.48
C ALA A 274 -8.96 -20.72 7.67
N ILE A 275 -8.28 -19.93 6.83
CA ILE A 275 -8.45 -18.48 6.77
C ILE A 275 -8.83 -18.12 5.34
N ASN A 276 -10.04 -17.60 5.15
CA ASN A 276 -10.45 -17.01 3.88
C ASN A 276 -9.72 -15.68 3.72
N LYS A 277 -8.86 -15.58 2.69
CA LYS A 277 -8.11 -14.36 2.40
C LYS A 277 -8.70 -13.59 1.23
N GLN A 278 -8.81 -12.28 1.40
CA GLN A 278 -9.23 -11.35 0.35
C GLN A 278 -8.32 -10.12 0.40
N GLU A 279 -7.27 -10.10 -0.42
CA GLU A 279 -6.25 -9.04 -0.41
C GLU A 279 -6.20 -8.33 -1.78
N ILE A 280 -6.14 -7.00 -1.78
CA ILE A 280 -6.01 -6.13 -2.97
C ILE A 280 -4.79 -5.23 -2.77
N ALA A 281 -3.83 -5.28 -3.68
CA ALA A 281 -2.67 -4.39 -3.71
C ALA A 281 -2.63 -3.63 -5.05
N THR A 282 -2.53 -2.30 -5.01
CA THR A 282 -2.60 -1.44 -6.21
C THR A 282 -1.96 -0.07 -6.00
N SER A 283 -1.69 0.66 -7.09
CA SER A 283 -1.33 2.09 -7.08
C SER A 283 -2.32 2.83 -7.98
N VAL A 284 -3.03 3.82 -7.45
CA VAL A 284 -4.08 4.57 -8.18
C VAL A 284 -3.96 6.06 -7.93
N THR A 285 -4.33 6.89 -8.90
CA THR A 285 -4.39 8.35 -8.76
C THR A 285 -5.83 8.84 -8.77
N ILE A 286 -6.20 9.65 -7.79
CA ILE A 286 -7.58 10.08 -7.52
C ILE A 286 -7.56 11.57 -7.14
N ARG A 287 -8.60 12.34 -7.48
CA ARG A 287 -8.70 13.73 -7.00
C ARG A 287 -9.21 13.79 -5.56
N ASN A 288 -8.89 14.89 -4.90
CA ASN A 288 -9.41 15.28 -3.59
C ASN A 288 -10.96 15.17 -3.52
N ASN A 289 -11.48 14.44 -2.54
CA ASN A 289 -12.91 14.13 -2.31
C ASN A 289 -13.63 13.33 -3.43
N GLU A 290 -12.95 12.84 -4.47
CA GLU A 290 -13.54 11.89 -5.42
C GLU A 290 -13.47 10.45 -4.86
N THR A 291 -14.52 9.66 -5.10
CA THR A 291 -14.55 8.23 -4.73
C THR A 291 -14.23 7.37 -5.95
N LEU A 292 -13.16 6.58 -5.89
CA LEU A 292 -12.81 5.59 -6.90
C LEU A 292 -13.24 4.17 -6.46
N ILE A 293 -13.75 3.38 -7.40
CA ILE A 293 -13.88 1.93 -7.21
C ILE A 293 -12.52 1.30 -7.54
N LEU A 294 -11.83 0.76 -6.54
CA LEU A 294 -10.54 0.08 -6.72
C LEU A 294 -10.67 -1.22 -7.51
N GLY A 295 -11.83 -1.86 -7.40
CA GLY A 295 -12.16 -3.12 -8.04
C GLY A 295 -13.05 -3.98 -7.14
N GLY A 296 -13.12 -5.26 -7.48
CA GLY A 296 -13.92 -6.23 -6.76
C GLY A 296 -13.70 -7.65 -7.26
N ILE A 297 -14.23 -8.63 -6.53
CA ILE A 297 -14.24 -10.04 -6.90
C ILE A 297 -15.69 -10.48 -6.96
N PHE A 298 -16.11 -11.03 -8.10
CA PHE A 298 -17.42 -11.67 -8.26
C PHE A 298 -17.22 -13.16 -8.51
N GLN A 299 -17.88 -14.00 -7.71
CA GLN A 299 -17.86 -15.44 -7.83
C GLN A 299 -19.28 -15.99 -7.73
N GLN A 300 -19.63 -16.92 -8.61
CA GLN A 300 -20.87 -17.68 -8.52
C GLN A 300 -20.57 -19.15 -8.82
N LYS A 301 -20.77 -20.03 -7.83
CA LYS A 301 -20.76 -21.49 -7.99
C LYS A 301 -22.21 -21.96 -8.01
N GLN A 302 -22.58 -22.71 -9.04
CA GLN A 302 -23.87 -23.40 -9.15
C GLN A 302 -23.57 -24.89 -9.24
N GLU A 303 -24.17 -25.67 -8.36
CA GLU A 303 -23.99 -27.12 -8.26
C GLU A 303 -25.37 -27.76 -8.28
N LYS A 304 -25.64 -28.56 -9.31
CA LYS A 304 -26.93 -29.21 -9.51
C LYS A 304 -26.75 -30.71 -9.55
N THR A 305 -27.40 -31.39 -8.61
CA THR A 305 -27.38 -32.84 -8.46
C THR A 305 -28.78 -33.36 -8.76
N GLU A 306 -28.90 -34.23 -9.76
CA GLU A 306 -30.13 -34.94 -10.08
C GLU A 306 -29.91 -36.43 -9.82
N THR A 307 -30.76 -37.05 -8.99
CA THR A 307 -30.72 -38.47 -8.65
C THR A 307 -32.10 -39.06 -8.88
N GLY A 308 -32.22 -40.07 -9.75
CA GLY A 308 -33.53 -40.62 -10.14
C GLY A 308 -33.52 -42.13 -10.33
N LEU A 309 -34.72 -42.69 -10.46
CA LEU A 309 -34.89 -44.10 -10.80
C LEU A 309 -34.65 -44.31 -12.31
N PRO A 310 -33.75 -45.21 -12.72
CA PRO A 310 -33.52 -45.49 -14.13
C PRO A 310 -34.80 -45.99 -14.81
N PHE A 311 -34.95 -45.70 -16.10
CA PHE A 311 -36.15 -45.91 -16.93
C PHE A 311 -37.37 -45.05 -16.53
N LEU A 312 -37.66 -44.88 -15.22
CA LEU A 312 -38.79 -44.09 -14.75
C LEU A 312 -38.53 -42.57 -14.85
N SER A 313 -37.27 -42.14 -14.74
CA SER A 313 -36.82 -40.76 -15.00
C SER A 313 -37.15 -40.24 -16.40
N ASP A 314 -37.25 -41.15 -17.38
CA ASP A 314 -37.24 -40.81 -18.80
C ASP A 314 -38.66 -40.74 -19.40
N ILE A 315 -39.68 -41.06 -18.60
CA ILE A 315 -41.09 -41.03 -19.01
C ILE A 315 -41.50 -39.56 -19.27
N PRO A 316 -42.01 -39.21 -20.46
CA PRO A 316 -42.42 -37.84 -20.75
C PRO A 316 -43.53 -37.39 -19.80
N PHE A 317 -43.48 -36.11 -19.40
CA PHE A 317 -44.32 -35.46 -18.36
C PHE A 317 -44.16 -36.01 -16.94
N LEU A 318 -44.10 -37.32 -16.74
CA LEU A 318 -44.09 -37.96 -15.42
C LEU A 318 -42.69 -38.16 -14.81
N GLY A 319 -41.63 -38.25 -15.61
CA GLY A 319 -40.27 -38.56 -15.16
C GLY A 319 -39.70 -37.57 -14.14
N LYS A 320 -40.16 -36.32 -14.15
CA LYS A 320 -39.84 -35.31 -13.13
C LYS A 320 -40.37 -35.64 -11.72
N LEU A 321 -41.27 -36.62 -11.58
CA LEU A 321 -41.75 -37.15 -10.30
C LEU A 321 -40.92 -38.36 -9.83
N PHE A 322 -39.95 -38.82 -10.62
CA PHE A 322 -39.06 -39.95 -10.30
C PHE A 322 -37.57 -39.53 -10.25
N ILE A 323 -37.33 -38.22 -10.20
CA ILE A 323 -36.03 -37.59 -9.90
C ILE A 323 -36.13 -36.78 -8.60
N ASN A 324 -35.00 -36.68 -7.91
CA ASN A 324 -34.74 -35.74 -6.84
C ASN A 324 -33.67 -34.75 -7.33
N SER A 325 -34.05 -33.49 -7.48
CA SER A 325 -33.19 -32.40 -7.95
C SER A 325 -32.80 -31.52 -6.77
N SER A 326 -31.51 -31.43 -6.50
CA SER A 326 -30.92 -30.56 -5.48
C SER A 326 -30.00 -29.55 -6.15
N GLU A 327 -30.34 -28.27 -6.07
CA GLU A 327 -29.58 -27.16 -6.65
C GLU A 327 -29.04 -26.25 -5.53
N HIS A 328 -27.72 -26.08 -5.50
CA HIS A 328 -27.01 -25.25 -4.55
C HIS A 328 -26.25 -24.13 -5.28
N ILE A 329 -26.59 -22.88 -4.96
CA ILE A 329 -26.01 -21.67 -5.54
C ILE A 329 -25.27 -20.91 -4.44
N ASP A 330 -23.95 -20.76 -4.57
CA ASP A 330 -23.11 -19.89 -3.73
C ASP A 330 -22.65 -18.69 -4.57
N ARG A 331 -23.05 -17.48 -4.16
CA ARG A 331 -22.73 -16.23 -4.84
C ARG A 331 -22.03 -15.27 -3.88
N ARG A 332 -20.78 -14.94 -4.19
CA ARG A 332 -19.90 -14.09 -3.38
C ARG A 332 -19.52 -12.83 -4.17
N VAL A 333 -19.60 -11.69 -3.51
CA VAL A 333 -19.30 -10.37 -4.09
C VAL A 333 -18.44 -9.60 -3.10
N LEU A 334 -17.30 -9.10 -3.55
CA LEU A 334 -16.48 -8.13 -2.84
C LEU A 334 -16.34 -6.90 -3.74
N VAL A 335 -16.57 -5.69 -3.20
CA VAL A 335 -16.32 -4.42 -3.89
C VAL A 335 -15.61 -3.47 -2.92
N VAL A 336 -14.57 -2.78 -3.40
CA VAL A 336 -13.81 -1.83 -2.59
C VAL A 336 -13.82 -0.45 -3.23
N PHE A 337 -14.29 0.52 -2.46
CA PHE A 337 -14.29 1.95 -2.77
C PHE A 337 -13.23 2.65 -1.92
N ILE A 338 -12.64 3.73 -2.44
CA ILE A 338 -11.64 4.54 -1.73
C ILE A 338 -11.91 6.02 -2.00
N THR A 339 -11.76 6.86 -0.98
CA THR A 339 -11.97 8.31 -1.04
C THR A 339 -10.85 9.01 -0.26
N PRO A 340 -9.91 9.70 -0.91
CA PRO A 340 -8.96 10.58 -0.25
C PRO A 340 -9.59 11.95 0.01
N LYS A 341 -9.35 12.51 1.19
CA LYS A 341 -9.67 13.89 1.54
C LYS A 341 -8.41 14.60 2.00
N LEU A 342 -7.97 15.62 1.27
CA LEU A 342 -6.85 16.47 1.70
C LEU A 342 -7.22 17.25 2.96
N VAL A 343 -6.25 17.39 3.86
CA VAL A 343 -6.37 18.17 5.09
C VAL A 343 -5.22 19.16 5.12
N ASN A 344 -5.57 20.43 4.97
CA ASN A 344 -4.66 21.55 5.21
C ASN A 344 -4.66 21.86 6.72
N ILE A 345 -3.48 22.23 7.24
CA ILE A 345 -3.18 22.43 8.66
C ILE A 345 -2.30 23.67 8.76
#